data_AF-A0A1G4TBH7-F1
#
_entry.id   AF-A0A1G4TBH7-F1
#
_cell.length_a   1.000
_cell.length_b   1.000
_cell.length_c   1.000
_cell.angle_alpha   90.00
_cell.angle_beta   90.00
_cell.angle_gamma   90.00
#
_symmetry.space_group_name_H-M   'P 1'
#
loop_
_entity.id
_entity.type
_entity.pdbx_description
1 polymer ?
#
loop_
_entity_poly.entity_id
_entity_poly.type
_entity_poly.pdbx_seq_one_letter_code
_entity_poly.pdbx_strand_id
1 'polypeptide(L)'
;MLPCRPMVILYQQIQIIMTHTYNITGMTCTGCLAKVQGLLQQVPNIEKVEISLAEGTADITMKKHVPTADLKQALAAYPKYQLSEEEVHHHHMSTTDAAENRTWLQTYKPILLIFGYILAAAIIAGRYTGGFNITTAMRVFMSGFFLVFSFFKLLDLAGFADSYAMYDVVAKRWRGWGYVYVFVELGLGLAFALNIAPVTVNAIMVTVMSISLIGVLQSVFSKRQIRCACLGAVFNLPMSTVTIIEDGLMILMGIVMLGMM
;
A
#
# COMPACT_ATOMS: atom_id res chain seq x y z
N MET A 1 33.12 53.63 11.65
CA MET A 1 32.14 53.25 12.69
C MET A 1 30.78 53.74 12.24
N LEU A 2 29.95 52.86 11.67
CA LEU A 2 28.56 53.13 11.26
C LEU A 2 27.67 52.22 12.12
N PRO A 3 26.55 52.72 12.69
CA PRO A 3 25.79 52.00 13.70
C PRO A 3 24.87 50.95 13.08
N CYS A 4 24.84 49.75 13.68
CA CYS A 4 23.86 48.70 13.38
C CYS A 4 22.45 49.15 13.78
N ARG A 5 21.52 49.17 12.82
CA ARG A 5 20.08 49.19 13.09
C ARG A 5 19.61 47.75 13.40
N PRO A 6 18.80 47.53 14.45
CA PRO A 6 18.22 46.22 14.70
C PRO A 6 17.13 45.92 13.66
N MET A 7 17.27 44.74 13.04
CA MET A 7 16.34 44.15 12.10
C MET A 7 15.08 43.69 12.87
N VAL A 8 13.98 44.42 12.68
CA VAL A 8 12.65 44.04 13.17
C VAL A 8 12.22 42.79 12.40
N ILE A 9 12.30 41.62 13.05
CA ILE A 9 11.74 40.38 12.53
C ILE A 9 10.22 40.42 12.77
N LEU A 10 9.46 40.59 11.69
CA LEU A 10 8.01 40.39 11.68
C LEU A 10 7.72 38.91 11.98
N TYR A 11 7.32 38.60 13.21
CA TYR A 11 6.86 37.27 13.60
C TYR A 11 5.43 37.09 13.09
N GLN A 12 5.28 36.74 11.81
CA GLN A 12 3.99 36.38 11.26
C GLN A 12 3.58 35.02 11.84
N GLN A 13 2.67 35.04 12.82
CA GLN A 13 2.04 33.84 13.35
C GLN A 13 1.37 33.06 12.22
N ILE A 14 1.92 31.91 11.87
CA ILE A 14 1.24 30.90 11.08
C ILE A 14 0.12 30.34 11.98
N GLN A 15 -1.10 30.86 11.82
CA GLN A 15 -2.29 30.30 12.45
C GLN A 15 -2.59 28.98 11.72
N ILE A 16 -2.27 27.85 12.37
CA ILE A 16 -2.58 26.51 11.85
C ILE A 16 -4.08 26.31 12.05
N ILE A 17 -4.85 26.48 10.97
CA ILE A 17 -6.29 26.22 10.96
C ILE A 17 -6.48 24.72 10.68
N MET A 18 -7.26 24.03 11.51
CA MET A 18 -7.57 22.61 11.34
C MET A 18 -9.08 22.41 11.19
N THR A 19 -9.48 21.52 10.29
CA THR A 19 -10.90 21.14 10.11
C THR A 19 -11.07 19.68 10.47
N HIS A 20 -12.06 19.40 11.32
CA HIS A 20 -12.47 18.05 11.70
C HIS A 20 -13.93 17.81 11.26
N THR A 21 -14.22 16.60 10.79
CA THR A 21 -15.56 16.18 10.39
C THR A 21 -16.18 15.32 11.49
N TYR A 22 -17.44 15.60 11.81
CA TYR A 22 -18.21 14.93 12.86
C TYR A 22 -19.54 14.43 12.32
N ASN A 23 -20.00 13.28 12.80
CA ASN A 23 -21.35 12.81 12.58
C ASN A 23 -22.30 13.48 13.60
N ILE A 24 -23.43 14.00 13.12
CA ILE A 24 -24.47 14.60 13.95
C ILE A 24 -25.81 13.93 13.65
N THR A 25 -26.35 13.24 14.64
CA THR A 25 -27.68 12.61 14.55
C THR A 25 -28.75 13.47 15.22
N GLY A 26 -30.01 13.26 14.81
CA GLY A 26 -31.17 13.95 15.37
C GLY A 26 -31.58 15.26 14.69
N MET A 27 -30.91 15.63 13.58
CA MET A 27 -31.33 16.73 12.72
C MET A 27 -32.30 16.22 11.64
N THR A 28 -33.54 16.70 11.64
CA THR A 28 -34.58 16.27 10.69
C THR A 28 -35.13 17.41 9.82
N CYS A 29 -34.69 18.64 10.05
CA CYS A 29 -35.12 19.80 9.28
C CYS A 29 -34.05 20.90 9.25
N THR A 30 -34.22 21.87 8.35
CA THR A 30 -33.34 23.06 8.22
C THR A 30 -33.25 23.88 9.51
N GLY A 31 -34.33 23.93 10.30
CA GLY A 31 -34.33 24.57 11.62
C GLY A 31 -33.44 23.84 12.65
N CYS A 32 -33.34 22.51 12.58
CA CYS A 32 -32.40 21.74 13.40
C CYS A 32 -30.95 22.05 13.04
N LEU A 33 -30.63 22.13 11.74
CA LEU A 33 -29.30 22.50 11.26
C LEU A 33 -28.90 23.88 11.78
N ALA A 34 -29.74 24.90 11.55
CA ALA A 34 -29.40 26.27 11.95
C ALA A 34 -29.15 26.38 13.47
N LYS A 35 -29.92 25.63 14.26
CA LYS A 35 -29.74 25.58 15.72
C LYS A 35 -28.41 24.95 16.11
N VAL A 36 -28.07 23.79 15.54
CA VAL A 36 -26.82 23.06 15.84
C VAL A 36 -25.61 23.88 15.39
N GLN A 37 -25.66 24.44 14.17
CA GLN A 37 -24.60 25.31 13.64
C GLN A 37 -24.35 26.51 14.55
N GLY A 38 -25.41 27.18 15.02
CA GLY A 38 -25.30 28.33 15.92
C GLY A 38 -24.74 27.98 17.30
N LEU A 39 -25.07 26.81 17.85
CA LEU A 39 -24.53 26.35 19.14
C LEU A 39 -23.05 26.01 19.05
N LEU A 40 -22.63 25.33 17.97
CA LEU A 40 -21.23 24.98 17.77
C LEU A 40 -20.38 26.21 17.47
N GLN A 41 -20.85 27.18 16.68
CA GLN A 41 -20.11 28.43 16.41
C GLN A 41 -19.83 29.28 17.66
N GLN A 42 -20.56 29.08 18.76
CA GLN A 42 -20.33 29.79 20.02
C GLN A 42 -19.20 29.19 20.87
N VAL A 43 -18.70 28.01 20.51
CA VAL A 43 -17.63 27.35 21.25
C VAL A 43 -16.29 28.07 20.99
N PRO A 44 -15.50 28.39 22.03
CA PRO A 44 -14.23 29.06 21.87
C PRO A 44 -13.28 28.31 20.93
N ASN A 45 -12.53 29.06 20.12
CA ASN A 45 -11.57 28.58 19.11
C ASN A 45 -12.18 27.95 17.84
N ILE A 46 -13.50 27.91 17.69
CA ILE A 46 -14.15 27.54 16.43
C ILE A 46 -14.25 28.77 15.53
N GLU A 47 -13.84 28.60 14.27
CA GLU A 47 -13.82 29.65 13.25
C GLU A 47 -14.96 29.48 12.24
N LYS A 48 -15.27 28.23 11.87
CA LYS A 48 -16.32 27.92 10.89
C LYS A 48 -16.99 26.59 11.24
N VAL A 49 -18.29 26.51 11.01
CA VAL A 49 -19.07 25.27 11.10
C VAL A 49 -19.93 25.18 9.84
N GLU A 50 -19.74 24.11 9.08
CA GLU A 50 -20.53 23.76 7.89
C GLU A 50 -21.21 22.42 8.14
N ILE A 51 -22.52 22.33 7.90
CA ILE A 51 -23.30 21.13 8.20
C ILE A 51 -23.97 20.62 6.93
N SER A 52 -23.82 19.34 6.65
CA SER A 52 -24.50 18.62 5.58
C SER A 52 -25.70 17.84 6.15
N LEU A 53 -26.91 18.37 5.95
CA LEU A 53 -28.15 17.68 6.36
C LEU A 53 -28.35 16.34 5.63
N ALA A 54 -27.89 16.26 4.38
CA ALA A 54 -28.06 15.07 3.54
C ALA A 54 -27.15 13.92 4.02
N GLU A 55 -25.93 14.24 4.45
CA GLU A 55 -24.93 13.25 4.89
C GLU A 55 -24.95 13.05 6.42
N GLY A 56 -25.60 13.94 7.17
CA GLY A 56 -25.62 13.90 8.64
C GLY A 56 -24.27 14.29 9.25
N THR A 57 -23.45 15.06 8.54
CA THR A 57 -22.08 15.42 8.94
C THR A 57 -21.93 16.92 9.22
N ALA A 58 -20.91 17.28 9.99
CA ALA A 58 -20.53 18.66 10.26
C ALA A 58 -19.01 18.84 10.22
N ASP A 59 -18.55 19.73 9.35
CA ASP A 59 -17.17 20.16 9.26
C ASP A 59 -16.95 21.38 10.17
N ILE A 60 -16.05 21.21 11.14
CA ILE A 60 -15.73 22.21 12.15
C ILE A 60 -14.28 22.65 11.98
N THR A 61 -14.11 23.88 11.53
CA THR A 61 -12.82 24.55 11.41
C THR A 61 -12.48 25.28 12.70
N MET A 62 -11.33 24.99 13.28
CA MET A 62 -10.89 25.51 14.57
C MET A 62 -9.44 26.02 14.53
N LYS A 63 -9.16 27.07 15.30
CA LYS A 63 -7.82 27.70 15.44
C LYS A 63 -6.92 26.93 16.39
N LYS A 64 -7.53 26.23 17.34
CA LYS A 64 -6.89 25.34 18.30
C LYS A 64 -7.80 24.15 18.46
N HIS A 65 -7.23 22.97 18.63
CA HIS A 65 -8.00 21.75 18.85
C HIS A 65 -8.97 21.92 20.03
N VAL A 66 -10.26 21.74 19.77
CA VAL A 66 -11.34 21.75 20.76
C VAL A 66 -11.74 20.29 21.01
N PRO A 67 -11.61 19.79 22.24
CA PRO A 67 -12.04 18.43 22.58
C PRO A 67 -13.51 18.18 22.23
N THR A 68 -13.80 16.99 21.70
CA THR A 68 -15.17 16.59 21.34
C THR A 68 -16.12 16.58 22.54
N ALA A 69 -15.60 16.42 23.77
CA ALA A 69 -16.38 16.59 25.00
C ALA A 69 -16.97 18.00 25.14
N ASP A 70 -16.21 19.03 24.76
CA ASP A 70 -16.66 20.43 24.82
C ASP A 70 -17.71 20.72 23.74
N LEU A 71 -17.56 20.11 22.55
CA LEU A 71 -18.56 20.15 21.48
C LEU A 71 -19.87 19.47 21.89
N LYS A 72 -19.78 18.29 22.54
CA LYS A 72 -20.94 17.59 23.12
C LYS A 72 -21.59 18.42 24.23
N GLN A 73 -20.79 19.09 25.06
CA GLN A 73 -21.29 19.95 26.13
C GLN A 73 -22.09 21.14 25.58
N ALA A 74 -21.66 21.73 24.46
CA ALA A 74 -22.40 22.80 23.78
C ALA A 74 -23.80 22.35 23.30
N LEU A 75 -24.00 21.05 23.07
CA LEU A 75 -25.27 20.46 22.65
C LEU A 75 -26.06 19.83 23.80
N ALA A 76 -25.51 19.76 25.02
CA ALA A 76 -26.10 19.04 26.17
C ALA A 76 -27.51 19.51 26.56
N ALA A 77 -27.84 20.78 26.31
CA ALA A 77 -29.19 21.32 26.53
C ALA A 77 -30.27 20.71 25.59
N TYR A 78 -29.85 19.98 24.55
CA TYR A 78 -30.71 19.38 23.55
C TYR A 78 -30.34 17.90 23.36
N PRO A 79 -30.84 16.98 24.21
CA PRO A 79 -30.46 15.56 24.20
C PRO A 79 -30.82 14.82 22.90
N LYS A 80 -31.64 15.43 22.04
CA LYS A 80 -31.96 14.93 20.70
C LYS A 80 -30.79 15.00 19.73
N TYR A 81 -29.80 15.88 19.94
CA TYR A 81 -28.65 16.02 19.06
C TYR A 81 -27.47 15.26 19.64
N GLN A 82 -26.95 14.30 18.91
CA GLN A 82 -25.77 13.55 19.33
C GLN A 82 -24.67 13.78 18.30
N LEU A 83 -23.58 14.36 18.77
CA LEU A 83 -22.36 14.56 18.00
C LEU A 83 -21.39 13.43 18.34
N SER A 84 -21.00 12.67 17.33
CA SER A 84 -19.89 11.74 17.40
C SER A 84 -18.82 12.18 16.42
N GLU A 85 -17.56 11.90 16.71
CA GLU A 85 -16.57 11.93 15.64
C GLU A 85 -17.05 10.98 14.55
N GLU A 86 -16.89 11.36 13.28
CA GLU A 86 -16.94 10.36 12.24
C GLU A 86 -15.87 9.35 12.59
N GLU A 87 -16.27 8.09 12.81
CA GLU A 87 -15.31 7.00 12.80
C GLU A 87 -14.75 6.95 11.37
N VAL A 88 -13.78 7.82 11.08
CA VAL A 88 -12.60 7.33 10.39
C VAL A 88 -12.26 6.07 11.17
N HIS A 89 -12.15 4.93 10.50
CA HIS A 89 -11.55 3.73 11.07
C HIS A 89 -10.09 4.04 11.46
N HIS A 90 -9.91 4.88 12.46
CA HIS A 90 -8.79 4.96 13.33
C HIS A 90 -8.96 3.73 14.21
N HIS A 91 -8.38 2.62 13.73
CA HIS A 91 -7.78 1.64 14.61
C HIS A 91 -7.29 2.39 15.85
N HIS A 92 -7.81 1.98 17.01
CA HIS A 92 -7.34 2.39 18.32
C HIS A 92 -5.81 2.34 18.34
N MET A 93 -5.16 3.46 18.06
CA MET A 93 -3.75 3.63 18.33
C MET A 93 -3.70 3.97 19.81
N SER A 94 -3.70 2.92 20.63
CA SER A 94 -3.02 3.00 21.90
C SER A 94 -1.66 3.63 21.63
N THR A 95 -1.37 4.74 22.30
CA THR A 95 -0.02 5.21 22.57
C THR A 95 0.67 4.22 23.50
N THR A 96 0.90 3.02 22.95
CA THR A 96 1.70 1.93 23.46
C THR A 96 2.04 1.08 22.23
N ASP A 97 3.13 1.42 21.54
CA ASP A 97 4.05 0.49 20.86
C ASP A 97 3.45 -0.73 20.11
N ALA A 98 2.40 -0.54 19.30
CA ALA A 98 1.76 -1.64 18.57
C ALA A 98 1.59 -1.43 17.06
N ALA A 99 2.08 -0.30 16.51
CA ALA A 99 2.31 -0.15 15.06
C ALA A 99 3.77 -0.49 14.67
N GLU A 100 4.64 -0.76 15.65
CA GLU A 100 6.07 -1.08 15.45
C GLU A 100 6.43 -2.56 15.68
N ASN A 101 5.46 -3.41 16.06
CA ASN A 101 5.73 -4.78 16.48
C ASN A 101 5.03 -5.89 15.67
N ARG A 102 4.65 -5.65 14.40
CA ARG A 102 4.43 -6.79 13.50
C ARG A 102 5.79 -7.39 13.18
N THR A 103 6.08 -8.54 13.78
CA THR A 103 7.32 -9.28 13.49
C THR A 103 7.40 -9.51 11.98
N TRP A 104 8.60 -9.43 11.40
CA TRP A 104 8.88 -9.72 9.98
C TRP A 104 8.08 -10.94 9.48
N LEU A 105 8.03 -12.00 10.28
CA LEU A 105 7.29 -13.22 9.98
C LEU A 105 5.78 -13.03 9.75
N GLN A 106 5.13 -12.16 10.51
CA GLN A 106 3.69 -11.89 10.38
C GLN A 106 3.38 -11.14 9.09
N THR A 107 4.26 -10.23 8.71
CA THR A 107 4.16 -9.46 7.46
C THR A 107 4.33 -10.38 6.24
N TYR A 108 5.33 -11.27 6.24
CA TYR A 108 5.62 -12.15 5.09
C TYR A 108 4.93 -13.52 5.13
N LYS A 109 4.09 -13.79 6.14
CA LYS A 109 3.40 -15.08 6.30
C LYS A 109 2.69 -15.56 5.02
N PRO A 110 1.95 -14.73 4.26
CA PRO A 110 1.30 -15.20 3.03
C PRO A 110 2.31 -15.67 1.97
N ILE A 111 3.41 -14.91 1.77
CA ILE A 111 4.45 -15.25 0.78
C ILE A 111 5.19 -16.52 1.18
N LEU A 112 5.56 -16.67 2.45
CA LEU A 112 6.22 -17.88 2.94
C LEU A 112 5.34 -19.12 2.80
N LEU A 113 4.03 -18.97 3.02
CA LEU A 113 3.06 -20.05 2.81
C LEU A 113 3.00 -20.43 1.33
N ILE A 114 2.84 -19.45 0.44
CA ILE A 114 2.85 -19.68 -1.03
C ILE A 114 4.14 -20.40 -1.45
N PHE A 115 5.30 -19.89 -1.04
CA PHE A 115 6.60 -20.48 -1.33
C PHE A 115 6.68 -21.93 -0.83
N GLY A 116 6.23 -22.20 0.40
CA GLY A 116 6.20 -23.55 0.97
C GLY A 116 5.33 -24.53 0.17
N TYR A 117 4.14 -24.11 -0.25
CA TYR A 117 3.24 -24.94 -1.06
C TYR A 117 3.83 -25.23 -2.45
N ILE A 118 4.40 -24.20 -3.11
CA ILE A 118 5.04 -24.38 -4.43
C ILE A 118 6.28 -25.27 -4.32
N LEU A 119 7.10 -25.09 -3.28
CA LEU A 119 8.26 -25.94 -3.02
C LEU A 119 7.86 -27.40 -2.79
N ALA A 120 6.81 -27.65 -2.01
CA ALA A 120 6.29 -29.00 -1.80
C ALA A 120 5.82 -29.63 -3.13
N ALA A 121 5.05 -28.89 -3.93
CA ALA A 121 4.60 -29.35 -5.25
C ALA A 121 5.77 -29.67 -6.20
N ALA A 122 6.79 -28.80 -6.21
CA ALA A 122 8.01 -28.99 -6.99
C ALA A 122 8.80 -30.25 -6.59
N ILE A 123 8.96 -30.49 -5.28
CA ILE A 123 9.63 -31.69 -4.77
C ILE A 123 8.85 -32.94 -5.15
N ILE A 124 7.53 -32.94 -4.99
CA ILE A 124 6.65 -34.06 -5.36
C ILE A 124 6.78 -34.36 -6.86
N ALA A 125 6.68 -33.33 -7.70
CA ALA A 125 6.82 -33.48 -9.15
C ALA A 125 8.21 -34.00 -9.55
N GLY A 126 9.27 -33.52 -8.88
CA GLY A 126 10.64 -33.98 -9.11
C GLY A 126 10.85 -35.47 -8.77
N ARG A 127 10.08 -36.03 -7.83
CA ARG A 127 10.18 -37.43 -7.39
C ARG A 127 9.31 -38.41 -8.22
N TYR A 128 8.42 -37.89 -9.06
CA TYR A 128 7.41 -38.70 -9.74
C TYR A 128 7.99 -39.78 -10.67
N THR A 129 9.22 -39.61 -11.17
CA THR A 129 9.86 -40.49 -12.16
C THR A 129 10.75 -41.60 -11.58
N GLY A 130 10.61 -41.91 -10.28
CA GLY A 130 11.39 -42.99 -9.61
C GLY A 130 12.80 -42.58 -9.17
N GLY A 131 13.20 -41.33 -9.43
CA GLY A 131 14.41 -40.66 -8.93
C GLY A 131 14.13 -39.17 -8.73
N PHE A 132 15.12 -38.37 -8.31
CA PHE A 132 14.95 -36.91 -8.25
C PHE A 132 15.34 -36.26 -9.56
N ASN A 133 14.35 -35.78 -10.30
CA ASN A 133 14.59 -34.93 -11.45
C ASN A 133 14.62 -33.46 -11.00
N ILE A 134 15.83 -32.92 -10.81
CA ILE A 134 16.06 -31.52 -10.43
C ILE A 134 15.46 -30.57 -11.46
N THR A 135 15.61 -30.86 -12.76
CA THR A 135 15.07 -30.04 -13.85
C THR A 135 13.55 -29.93 -13.78
N THR A 136 12.85 -31.04 -13.52
CA THR A 136 11.40 -31.05 -13.31
C THR A 136 11.01 -30.28 -12.06
N ALA A 137 11.72 -30.48 -10.94
CA ALA A 137 11.44 -29.75 -9.70
C ALA A 137 11.61 -28.24 -9.88
N MET A 138 12.73 -27.80 -10.48
CA MET A 138 12.99 -26.39 -10.76
C MET A 138 11.93 -25.79 -11.67
N ARG A 139 11.60 -26.47 -12.78
CA ARG A 139 10.57 -26.01 -13.73
C ARG A 139 9.21 -25.85 -13.06
N VAL A 140 8.79 -26.81 -12.25
CA VAL A 140 7.50 -26.77 -11.54
C VAL A 140 7.49 -25.67 -10.48
N PHE A 141 8.59 -25.48 -9.76
CA PHE A 141 8.74 -24.37 -8.82
C PHE A 141 8.58 -23.03 -9.53
N MET A 142 9.33 -22.81 -10.62
CA MET A 142 9.30 -21.55 -11.38
C MET A 142 7.92 -21.29 -12.01
N SER A 143 7.28 -22.34 -12.53
CA SER A 143 5.91 -22.26 -13.04
C SER A 143 4.93 -21.82 -11.97
N GLY A 144 4.89 -22.52 -10.82
CA GLY A 144 4.00 -22.18 -9.72
C GLY A 144 4.24 -20.77 -9.20
N PHE A 145 5.51 -20.36 -9.15
CA PHE A 145 5.89 -19.02 -8.72
C PHE A 145 5.32 -17.94 -9.65
N PHE A 146 5.60 -18.00 -10.95
CA PHE A 146 5.07 -17.03 -11.91
C PHE A 146 3.54 -17.00 -11.99
N LEU A 147 2.89 -18.17 -11.95
CA LEU A 147 1.42 -18.24 -12.03
C LEU A 147 0.76 -17.58 -10.81
N VAL A 148 1.27 -17.86 -9.59
CA VAL A 148 0.69 -17.32 -8.37
C VAL A 148 0.96 -15.81 -8.24
N PHE A 149 2.18 -15.36 -8.57
CA PHE A 149 2.51 -13.93 -8.49
C PHE A 149 1.81 -13.10 -9.57
N SER A 150 1.67 -13.63 -10.78
CA SER A 150 0.85 -13.00 -11.83
C SER A 150 -0.62 -12.92 -11.41
N PHE A 151 -1.18 -13.97 -10.80
CA PHE A 151 -2.54 -13.96 -10.26
C PHE A 151 -2.77 -12.81 -9.26
N PHE A 152 -1.88 -12.61 -8.29
CA PHE A 152 -2.03 -11.49 -7.35
C PHE A 152 -1.93 -10.12 -8.02
N LYS A 153 -1.10 -9.99 -9.06
CA LYS A 153 -1.00 -8.75 -9.85
C LYS A 153 -2.28 -8.50 -10.67
N LEU A 154 -2.95 -9.56 -11.12
CA LEU A 154 -4.23 -9.45 -11.84
C LEU A 154 -5.40 -9.02 -10.94
N LEU A 155 -5.35 -9.27 -9.62
CA LEU A 155 -6.41 -8.84 -8.70
C LEU A 155 -6.57 -7.32 -8.64
N ASP A 156 -5.47 -6.58 -8.80
CA ASP A 156 -5.46 -5.12 -8.93
C ASP A 156 -4.39 -4.70 -9.95
N LEU A 157 -4.71 -4.94 -11.23
CA LEU A 157 -3.81 -4.69 -12.35
C LEU A 157 -3.43 -3.21 -12.48
N ALA A 158 -4.38 -2.31 -12.23
CA ALA A 158 -4.14 -0.86 -12.31
C ALA A 158 -3.21 -0.40 -11.18
N GLY A 159 -3.50 -0.79 -9.93
CA GLY A 159 -2.64 -0.50 -8.79
C GLY A 159 -1.23 -1.09 -8.95
N PHE A 160 -1.13 -2.28 -9.55
CA PHE A 160 0.17 -2.89 -9.85
C PHE A 160 0.93 -2.04 -10.86
N ALA A 161 0.33 -1.69 -12.00
CA ALA A 161 0.99 -0.89 -13.03
C ALA A 161 1.46 0.47 -12.50
N ASP A 162 0.69 1.09 -11.61
CA ASP A 162 1.07 2.34 -10.92
C ASP A 162 2.28 2.17 -10.02
N SER A 163 2.25 1.14 -9.17
CA SER A 163 3.35 0.84 -8.24
C SER A 163 4.62 0.41 -8.98
N TYR A 164 4.47 -0.42 -10.02
CA TYR A 164 5.54 -0.96 -10.85
C TYR A 164 6.30 0.16 -11.57
N ALA A 165 5.59 1.17 -12.10
CA ALA A 165 6.18 2.33 -12.76
C ALA A 165 7.06 3.21 -11.85
N MET A 166 6.96 3.07 -10.53
CA MET A 166 7.79 3.85 -9.60
C MET A 166 9.24 3.36 -9.52
N TYR A 167 9.49 2.07 -9.77
CA TYR A 167 10.82 1.48 -9.58
C TYR A 167 11.35 0.70 -10.79
N ASP A 168 10.50 0.14 -11.66
CA ASP A 168 10.97 -0.60 -12.83
C ASP A 168 11.55 0.32 -13.91
N VAL A 169 12.66 -0.09 -14.51
CA VAL A 169 13.42 0.72 -15.48
C VAL A 169 12.60 1.01 -16.74
N VAL A 170 11.84 0.02 -17.22
CA VAL A 170 11.06 0.12 -18.47
C VAL A 170 9.73 0.82 -18.19
N ALA A 171 9.03 0.44 -17.12
CA ALA A 171 7.74 1.02 -16.74
C ALA A 171 7.83 2.50 -16.37
N LYS A 172 8.98 2.93 -15.82
CA LYS A 172 9.25 4.35 -15.57
C LYS A 172 9.27 5.17 -16.86
N ARG A 173 9.68 4.58 -17.99
CA ARG A 173 9.66 5.24 -19.30
C ARG A 173 8.32 5.11 -20.00
N TRP A 174 7.64 3.97 -19.84
CA TRP A 174 6.34 3.68 -20.44
C TRP A 174 5.43 2.91 -19.47
N ARG A 175 4.42 3.60 -18.91
CA ARG A 175 3.46 3.02 -17.94
C ARG A 175 2.68 1.81 -18.48
N GLY A 176 2.48 1.72 -19.79
CA GLY A 176 1.82 0.57 -20.42
C GLY A 176 2.58 -0.75 -20.24
N TRP A 177 3.89 -0.68 -20.01
CA TRP A 177 4.71 -1.87 -19.73
C TRP A 177 4.23 -2.64 -18.50
N GLY A 178 3.78 -1.94 -17.44
CA GLY A 178 3.27 -2.60 -16.24
C GLY A 178 2.09 -3.54 -16.52
N TYR A 179 1.18 -3.14 -17.42
CA TYR A 179 0.07 -3.98 -17.86
C TYR A 179 0.55 -5.19 -18.66
N VAL A 180 1.46 -4.96 -19.62
CA VAL A 180 2.03 -6.03 -20.46
C VAL A 180 2.81 -7.05 -19.62
N TYR A 181 3.58 -6.56 -18.66
CA TYR A 181 4.46 -7.36 -17.81
C TYR A 181 3.71 -8.43 -17.01
N VAL A 182 2.50 -8.14 -16.50
CA VAL A 182 1.68 -9.16 -15.80
C VAL A 182 1.35 -10.33 -16.69
N PHE A 183 1.08 -10.08 -17.98
CA PHE A 183 0.83 -11.13 -18.96
C PHE A 183 2.11 -11.82 -19.44
N VAL A 184 3.26 -11.14 -19.43
CA VAL A 184 4.57 -11.78 -19.64
C VAL A 184 4.82 -12.81 -18.55
N GLU A 185 4.59 -12.47 -17.29
CA GLU A 185 4.74 -13.42 -16.17
C GLU A 185 3.74 -14.58 -16.24
N LEU A 186 2.47 -14.30 -16.55
CA LEU A 186 1.47 -15.35 -16.79
C LEU A 186 1.93 -16.30 -17.90
N GLY A 187 2.39 -15.74 -19.02
CA GLY A 187 2.89 -16.48 -20.16
C GLY A 187 4.11 -17.34 -19.82
N LEU A 188 5.07 -16.80 -19.06
CA LEU A 188 6.23 -17.55 -18.56
C LEU A 188 5.79 -18.69 -17.65
N GLY A 189 4.88 -18.44 -16.70
CA GLY A 189 4.35 -19.47 -15.80
C GLY A 189 3.68 -20.63 -16.54
N LEU A 190 2.87 -20.32 -17.57
CA LEU A 190 2.25 -21.31 -18.44
C LEU A 190 3.27 -22.03 -19.32
N ALA A 191 4.26 -21.33 -19.87
CA ALA A 191 5.29 -21.93 -20.69
C ALA A 191 6.16 -22.93 -19.90
N PHE A 192 6.50 -22.60 -18.65
CA PHE A 192 7.17 -23.54 -17.75
C PHE A 192 6.27 -24.73 -17.39
N ALA A 193 4.97 -24.51 -17.14
CA ALA A 193 4.02 -25.60 -16.86
C ALA A 193 3.95 -26.61 -18.00
N LEU A 194 3.86 -26.09 -19.24
CA LEU A 194 3.74 -26.88 -20.46
C LEU A 194 5.10 -27.37 -21.00
N ASN A 195 6.21 -26.97 -20.39
CA ASN A 195 7.57 -27.29 -20.83
C ASN A 195 7.85 -26.88 -22.30
N ILE A 196 7.33 -25.73 -22.72
CA ILE A 196 7.50 -25.23 -24.09
C ILE A 196 8.89 -24.61 -24.22
N ALA A 197 9.62 -24.96 -25.28
CA ALA A 197 10.93 -24.40 -25.65
C ALA A 197 11.82 -24.00 -24.45
N PRO A 198 12.27 -24.96 -23.61
CA PRO A 198 12.86 -24.67 -22.30
C PRO A 198 14.06 -23.73 -22.33
N VAL A 199 14.93 -23.85 -23.35
CA VAL A 199 16.08 -22.96 -23.52
C VAL A 199 15.62 -21.52 -23.78
N THR A 200 14.72 -21.32 -24.74
CA THR A 200 14.22 -19.98 -25.11
C THR A 200 13.46 -19.33 -23.96
N VAL A 201 12.59 -20.07 -23.28
CA VAL A 201 11.78 -19.56 -22.17
C VAL A 201 12.67 -19.17 -20.98
N ASN A 202 13.65 -19.99 -20.61
CA ASN A 202 14.60 -19.64 -19.56
C ASN A 202 15.44 -18.40 -19.93
N ALA A 203 15.90 -18.29 -21.17
CA ALA A 203 16.66 -17.12 -21.63
C ALA A 203 15.84 -15.82 -21.58
N ILE A 204 14.58 -15.87 -22.04
CA ILE A 204 13.65 -14.72 -21.95
C ILE A 204 13.41 -14.35 -20.50
N MET A 205 13.09 -15.34 -19.65
CA MET A 205 12.84 -15.13 -18.23
C MET A 205 14.04 -14.47 -17.54
N VAL A 206 15.24 -15.02 -17.69
CA VAL A 206 16.47 -14.46 -17.09
C VAL A 206 16.67 -13.02 -17.54
N THR A 207 16.44 -12.72 -18.82
CA THR A 207 16.59 -11.37 -19.37
C THR A 207 15.58 -10.40 -18.75
N VAL A 208 14.28 -10.75 -18.75
CA VAL A 208 13.21 -9.90 -18.24
C VAL A 208 13.35 -9.66 -16.73
N MET A 209 13.61 -10.72 -15.96
CA MET A 209 13.82 -10.63 -14.51
C MET A 209 15.07 -9.82 -14.16
N SER A 210 16.16 -9.97 -14.90
CA SER A 210 17.39 -9.19 -14.65
C SER A 210 17.16 -7.70 -14.84
N ILE A 211 16.39 -7.30 -15.87
CA ILE A 211 16.04 -5.89 -16.11
C ILE A 211 15.18 -5.35 -14.94
N SER A 212 14.18 -6.11 -14.51
CA SER A 212 13.29 -5.74 -13.39
C SER A 212 14.07 -5.62 -12.07
N LEU A 213 14.97 -6.58 -11.79
CA LEU A 213 15.79 -6.60 -10.58
C LEU A 213 16.70 -5.37 -10.46
N ILE A 214 17.23 -4.86 -11.57
CA ILE A 214 18.02 -3.61 -11.57
C ILE A 214 17.18 -2.44 -11.05
N GLY A 215 15.91 -2.33 -11.47
CA GLY A 215 14.99 -1.30 -10.99
C GLY A 215 14.66 -1.45 -9.50
N VAL A 216 14.40 -2.67 -9.05
CA VAL A 216 14.13 -2.98 -7.64
C VAL A 216 15.35 -2.66 -6.76
N LEU A 217 16.55 -3.07 -7.17
CA LEU A 217 17.79 -2.77 -6.45
C LEU A 217 17.97 -1.25 -6.29
N GLN A 218 17.85 -0.48 -7.37
CA GLN A 218 17.95 0.98 -7.31
C GLN A 218 16.92 1.60 -6.34
N SER A 219 15.69 1.10 -6.35
CA SER A 219 14.62 1.57 -5.47
C SER A 219 14.91 1.28 -4.00
N VAL A 220 15.28 0.05 -3.64
CA VAL A 220 15.58 -0.34 -2.25
C VAL A 220 16.78 0.45 -1.70
N PHE A 221 17.82 0.67 -2.51
CA PHE A 221 18.97 1.47 -2.09
C PHE A 221 18.65 2.95 -1.91
N SER A 222 17.63 3.48 -2.60
CA SER A 222 17.32 4.91 -2.59
C SER A 222 16.60 5.42 -1.33
N LYS A 223 16.18 4.55 -0.39
CA LYS A 223 15.47 4.89 0.88
C LYS A 223 14.36 5.96 0.72
N ARG A 224 13.74 6.09 -0.46
CA ARG A 224 12.67 7.06 -0.67
C ARG A 224 11.35 6.47 -0.20
N GLN A 225 10.88 6.94 0.96
CA GLN A 225 9.51 6.69 1.40
C GLN A 225 8.58 7.62 0.62
N ILE A 226 7.76 7.07 -0.26
CA ILE A 226 6.64 7.79 -0.86
C ILE A 226 5.38 7.03 -0.50
N ARG A 227 4.49 7.70 0.26
CA ARG A 227 3.18 7.17 0.63
C ARG A 227 2.18 7.36 -0.51
N CYS A 228 1.77 6.22 -1.05
CA CYS A 228 0.48 5.79 -1.60
C CYS A 228 -0.31 6.64 -2.60
N ALA A 229 -0.68 5.98 -3.69
CA ALA A 229 -2.08 5.63 -3.98
C ALA A 229 -2.11 4.25 -4.68
N CYS A 230 -3.11 3.42 -4.33
CA CYS A 230 -3.57 2.22 -5.05
C CYS A 230 -3.15 0.81 -4.54
N LEU A 231 -1.92 0.28 -4.68
CA LEU A 231 -1.64 -1.15 -4.34
C LEU A 231 -1.17 -1.43 -2.89
N GLY A 232 -1.68 -0.69 -1.90
CA GLY A 232 -1.60 -1.09 -0.49
C GLY A 232 -2.74 -2.02 -0.06
N ALA A 233 -3.70 -2.28 -0.96
CA ALA A 233 -5.06 -2.70 -0.59
C ALA A 233 -5.23 -4.19 -0.23
N VAL A 234 -4.32 -5.09 -0.60
CA VAL A 234 -4.48 -6.52 -0.28
C VAL A 234 -3.43 -7.04 0.70
N PHE A 235 -2.17 -6.57 0.66
CA PHE A 235 -1.10 -7.08 1.56
C PHE A 235 -0.11 -6.05 2.15
N ASN A 236 -0.15 -4.76 1.77
CA ASN A 236 0.66 -3.68 2.37
C ASN A 236 2.14 -4.04 2.66
N LEU A 237 2.76 -4.81 1.76
CA LEU A 237 4.16 -5.19 1.91
C LEU A 237 5.02 -4.05 1.35
N PRO A 238 5.96 -3.48 2.14
CA PRO A 238 6.97 -2.64 1.54
C PRO A 238 7.66 -3.47 0.45
N MET A 239 7.84 -2.91 -0.75
CA MET A 239 8.71 -3.52 -1.76
C MET A 239 10.10 -3.64 -1.13
N SER A 240 10.39 -4.85 -0.64
CA SER A 240 11.36 -5.13 0.41
C SER A 240 12.52 -5.93 -0.16
N THR A 241 13.52 -6.23 0.68
CA THR A 241 14.58 -7.20 0.42
C THR A 241 14.07 -8.58 -0.02
N VAL A 242 12.81 -8.92 0.28
CA VAL A 242 12.19 -10.19 -0.15
C VAL A 242 12.08 -10.28 -1.68
N THR A 243 11.69 -9.21 -2.38
CA THR A 243 11.59 -9.22 -3.84
C THR A 243 12.96 -9.41 -4.50
N ILE A 244 14.02 -8.84 -3.92
CA ILE A 244 15.40 -9.05 -4.40
C ILE A 244 15.81 -10.52 -4.27
N ILE A 245 15.51 -11.16 -3.14
CA ILE A 245 15.81 -12.58 -2.91
C ILE A 245 15.04 -13.45 -3.90
N GLU A 246 13.79 -13.09 -4.17
CA GLU A 246 12.89 -13.82 -5.03
C GLU A 246 13.27 -13.73 -6.50
N ASP A 247 13.38 -12.53 -7.06
CA ASP A 247 13.85 -12.30 -8.44
C ASP A 247 15.24 -12.93 -8.63
N GLY A 248 16.13 -12.78 -7.65
CA GLY A 248 17.47 -13.37 -7.66
C GLY A 248 17.46 -14.89 -7.67
N LEU A 249 16.58 -15.52 -6.90
CA LEU A 249 16.40 -16.98 -6.91
C LEU A 249 15.90 -17.45 -8.28
N MET A 250 14.92 -16.76 -8.86
CA MET A 250 14.35 -17.10 -10.17
C MET A 250 15.39 -16.99 -11.28
N ILE A 251 16.20 -15.92 -11.28
CA ILE A 251 17.32 -15.73 -12.21
C ILE A 251 18.35 -16.85 -12.05
N LEU A 252 18.77 -17.16 -10.81
CA LEU A 252 19.73 -18.22 -10.53
C LEU A 252 19.24 -19.57 -11.06
N MET A 253 17.98 -19.91 -10.78
CA MET A 253 17.38 -21.15 -11.28
C MET A 253 17.36 -21.19 -12.80
N GLY A 254 17.01 -20.08 -13.47
CA GLY A 254 17.04 -19.99 -14.92
C GLY A 254 18.44 -20.19 -15.51
N ILE A 255 19.47 -19.56 -14.92
CA ILE A 255 20.87 -19.74 -15.35
C ILE A 255 21.32 -21.19 -15.16
N VAL A 256 21.00 -21.79 -14.00
CA VAL A 256 21.32 -23.20 -13.73
C VAL A 256 20.61 -24.12 -14.74
N MET A 257 19.33 -23.87 -15.02
CA MET A 257 18.59 -24.64 -16.04
C MET A 257 19.21 -24.50 -17.43
N LEU A 258 19.65 -23.30 -17.83
CA LEU A 258 20.35 -23.09 -19.10
C LEU A 258 21.70 -23.80 -19.17
N GLY A 259 22.44 -23.88 -18.06
CA GLY A 259 23.73 -24.59 -18.00
C GLY A 259 23.60 -26.11 -17.92
N MET A 260 22.43 -26.63 -17.53
CA MET A 260 22.13 -28.06 -17.42
C MET A 260 21.51 -28.65 -18.70
N MET A 261 21.14 -27.82 -19.68
CA MET A 261 20.54 -28.22 -20.96
C MET A 261 21.61 -28.35 -22.05
#